data_AF-A0A952WJY6-F1
#
_entry.id   AF-A0A952WJY6-F1
#
_cell.length_a   1.000
_cell.length_b   1.000
_cell.length_c   1.000
_cell.angle_alpha   90.00
_cell.angle_beta   90.00
_cell.angle_gamma   90.00
#
_symmetry.space_group_name_H-M   'P 1'
#
loop_
_entity.id
_entity.type
_entity.pdbx_description
1 polymer ?
#
loop_
_entity_poly.entity_id
_entity_poly.type
_entity_poly.pdbx_seq_one_letter_code
_entity_poly.pdbx_strand_id
1 'polypeptide(L)'
;MNPNFQLAAIILQTISSLSIAGGLIFAAFQFYYARKAQHVANFTKLVELQMSLRRMRVDNPQLAHVYKDDVRNLKGEEEIRQYFFNLMQLSLFEIAWYSHQHGQLSDEYFESWVKRFRVIAAEDSFRRMMANPSMKILHDEFQEYAHTFISEARVARTA
;
A
#
# COMPACT_ATOMS: atom_id res chain seq x y z
N MET A 1 54.28 -35.10 -9.65
CA MET A 1 53.45 -33.93 -10.01
C MET A 1 54.10 -32.69 -9.43
N ASN A 2 54.23 -31.61 -10.21
CA ASN A 2 54.88 -30.39 -9.73
C ASN A 2 53.97 -29.71 -8.68
N PRO A 3 54.43 -29.51 -7.43
CA PRO A 3 53.62 -28.97 -6.34
C PRO A 3 53.00 -27.59 -6.67
N ASN A 4 53.63 -26.83 -7.55
CA ASN A 4 53.12 -25.54 -8.02
C ASN A 4 51.80 -25.66 -8.81
N PHE A 5 51.58 -26.75 -9.56
CA PHE A 5 50.31 -26.98 -10.27
C PHE A 5 49.18 -27.39 -9.33
N GLN A 6 49.50 -28.11 -8.24
CA GLN A 6 48.50 -28.48 -7.23
C GLN A 6 48.02 -27.25 -6.45
N LEU A 7 48.94 -26.36 -6.07
CA LEU A 7 48.57 -25.10 -5.41
C LEU A 7 47.70 -24.21 -6.30
N ALA A 8 48.07 -24.05 -7.57
CA ALA A 8 47.29 -23.29 -8.54
C ALA A 8 45.87 -23.86 -8.74
N ALA A 9 45.74 -25.19 -8.82
CA ALA A 9 44.45 -25.87 -8.93
C ALA A 9 43.57 -25.63 -7.69
N ILE A 10 44.14 -25.71 -6.48
CA ILE A 10 43.42 -25.47 -5.22
C ILE A 10 42.93 -24.02 -5.16
N ILE A 11 43.77 -23.05 -5.54
CA ILE A 11 43.40 -21.63 -5.57
C ILE A 11 42.23 -21.40 -6.54
N LEU A 12 42.32 -21.93 -7.76
CA LEU A 12 41.26 -21.79 -8.75
C LEU A 12 39.96 -22.44 -8.28
N GLN A 13 40.03 -23.66 -7.73
CA GLN A 13 38.87 -24.36 -7.20
C GLN A 13 38.24 -23.59 -6.02
N THR A 14 39.06 -22.99 -5.17
CA THR A 14 38.59 -22.16 -4.06
C THR A 14 37.84 -20.93 -4.59
N ILE A 15 38.41 -20.20 -5.54
CA ILE A 15 37.77 -19.02 -6.16
C ILE A 15 36.46 -19.42 -6.85
N SER A 16 36.44 -20.52 -7.61
CA SER A 16 35.23 -21.03 -8.25
C SER A 16 34.16 -21.41 -7.23
N SER A 17 34.53 -22.15 -6.17
CA SER A 17 33.59 -22.55 -5.12
C SER A 17 33.00 -21.36 -4.37
N LEU A 18 33.82 -20.35 -4.06
CA LEU A 18 33.38 -19.12 -3.40
C LEU A 18 32.49 -18.29 -4.32
N SER A 19 32.79 -18.25 -5.63
CA SER A 19 31.97 -17.55 -6.63
C SER A 19 30.60 -18.20 -6.78
N ILE A 20 30.54 -19.54 -6.80
CA ILE A 20 29.28 -20.29 -6.84
C ILE A 20 28.49 -20.06 -5.55
N ALA A 21 29.12 -20.22 -4.39
CA ALA A 21 28.46 -20.02 -3.09
C ALA A 21 27.95 -18.58 -2.94
N GLY A 22 28.77 -17.58 -3.28
CA GLY A 22 28.38 -16.18 -3.27
C GLY A 22 27.24 -15.88 -4.23
N GLY A 23 27.28 -16.44 -5.44
CA GLY A 23 26.20 -16.34 -6.43
C GLY A 23 24.88 -16.94 -5.92
N LEU A 24 24.92 -18.10 -5.27
CA LEU A 24 23.74 -18.75 -4.68
C LEU A 24 23.15 -17.92 -3.53
N ILE A 25 23.99 -17.40 -2.65
CA ILE A 25 23.56 -16.52 -1.54
C ILE A 25 22.89 -15.27 -2.11
N PHE A 26 23.55 -14.60 -3.07
CA PHE A 26 23.00 -13.42 -3.72
C PHE A 26 21.67 -13.71 -4.43
N ALA A 27 21.57 -14.83 -5.15
CA ALA A 27 20.33 -15.26 -5.81
C ALA A 27 19.21 -15.52 -4.79
N ALA A 28 19.51 -16.12 -3.63
CA ALA A 28 18.54 -16.31 -2.56
C ALA A 28 18.03 -14.97 -2.01
N PHE A 29 18.92 -14.00 -1.78
CA PHE A 29 18.53 -12.64 -1.38
C PHE A 29 17.66 -11.97 -2.44
N GLN A 30 18.05 -12.03 -3.72
CA GLN A 30 17.27 -11.48 -4.82
C GLN A 30 15.87 -12.10 -4.87
N PHE A 31 15.76 -13.42 -4.71
CA PHE A 31 14.48 -14.11 -4.71
C PHE A 31 13.58 -13.70 -3.53
N TYR A 32 14.17 -13.55 -2.34
CA TYR A 32 13.45 -13.07 -1.15
C TYR A 32 12.85 -11.68 -1.37
N TYR A 33 13.66 -10.72 -1.83
CA TYR A 33 13.19 -9.35 -2.10
C TYR A 33 12.22 -9.29 -3.28
N ALA A 34 12.44 -10.10 -4.33
CA ALA A 34 11.53 -10.18 -5.47
C ALA A 34 10.14 -10.68 -5.05
N ARG A 35 10.06 -11.70 -4.18
CA ARG A 35 8.78 -12.14 -3.63
C ARG A 35 8.09 -11.05 -2.82
N LYS A 36 8.82 -10.33 -1.98
CA LYS A 36 8.27 -9.22 -1.19
C LYS A 36 7.70 -8.12 -2.08
N ALA A 37 8.44 -7.72 -3.12
CA ALA A 37 7.97 -6.75 -4.11
C ALA A 37 6.73 -7.26 -4.87
N GLN A 38 6.68 -8.54 -5.23
CA GLN A 38 5.53 -9.14 -5.91
C GLN A 38 4.27 -9.12 -5.03
N HIS A 39 4.38 -9.35 -3.73
CA HIS A 39 3.23 -9.22 -2.81
C HIS A 39 2.67 -7.79 -2.79
N VAL A 40 3.53 -6.78 -2.73
CA VAL A 40 3.12 -5.37 -2.78
C VAL A 40 2.51 -5.02 -4.14
N ALA A 41 3.07 -5.53 -5.24
CA ALA A 41 2.53 -5.32 -6.59
C ALA A 41 1.13 -5.93 -6.75
N ASN A 42 0.94 -7.17 -6.27
CA ASN A 42 -0.36 -7.84 -6.31
C ASN A 42 -1.40 -7.09 -5.47
N PHE A 43 -1.03 -6.65 -4.27
CA PHE A 43 -1.89 -5.83 -3.41
C PHE A 43 -2.31 -4.53 -4.11
N THR A 44 -1.31 -3.79 -4.62
CA THR A 44 -1.52 -2.54 -5.38
C THR A 44 -2.47 -2.76 -6.55
N LYS A 45 -2.34 -3.89 -7.26
CA LYS A 45 -3.21 -4.21 -8.39
C LYS A 45 -4.66 -4.46 -7.98
N LEU A 46 -4.91 -5.15 -6.87
CA LEU A 46 -6.26 -5.34 -6.33
C LEU A 46 -6.90 -3.99 -5.97
N VAL A 47 -6.14 -3.11 -5.32
CA VAL A 47 -6.60 -1.76 -4.98
C VAL A 47 -6.87 -0.93 -6.23
N GLU A 48 -6.05 -1.01 -7.27
CA GLU A 48 -6.26 -0.33 -8.56
C GLU A 48 -7.56 -0.79 -9.26
N LEU A 49 -7.83 -2.09 -9.25
CA LEU A 49 -9.08 -2.64 -9.78
C LEU A 49 -10.29 -2.12 -9.00
N GLN A 50 -10.17 -2.05 -7.66
CA GLN A 50 -11.19 -1.45 -6.80
C GLN A 50 -11.37 0.05 -7.08
N MET A 51 -10.28 0.80 -7.29
CA MET A 51 -10.34 2.21 -7.68
C MET A 51 -11.05 2.42 -9.01
N SER A 52 -10.87 1.52 -9.98
CA SER A 52 -11.56 1.58 -11.27
C SER A 52 -13.08 1.43 -11.09
N LEU A 53 -13.53 0.50 -10.22
CA LEU A 53 -14.94 0.38 -9.86
C LEU A 53 -15.48 1.63 -9.17
N ARG A 54 -14.71 2.22 -8.26
CA ARG A 54 -15.09 3.46 -7.55
C ARG A 54 -15.13 4.66 -8.48
N ARG A 55 -14.18 4.76 -9.42
CA ARG A 55 -14.12 5.81 -10.44
C ARG A 55 -15.37 5.81 -11.30
N MET A 56 -15.84 4.64 -11.75
CA MET A 56 -17.11 4.55 -12.49
C MET A 56 -18.30 5.13 -11.69
N ARG A 57 -18.32 4.98 -10.36
CA ARG A 57 -19.38 5.56 -9.49
C ARG A 57 -19.19 7.06 -9.25
N VAL A 58 -17.98 7.59 -9.35
CA VAL A 58 -17.73 9.04 -9.36
C VAL A 58 -18.18 9.65 -10.68
N ASP A 59 -17.86 8.99 -11.80
CA ASP A 59 -18.21 9.46 -13.14
C ASP A 59 -19.73 9.33 -13.39
N ASN A 60 -20.33 8.22 -12.96
CA ASN A 60 -21.77 7.98 -13.01
C ASN A 60 -22.32 7.56 -11.63
N PRO A 61 -22.76 8.53 -10.81
CA PRO A 61 -23.31 8.30 -9.46
C PRO A 61 -24.51 7.37 -9.43
N GLN A 62 -25.26 7.28 -10.54
CA GLN A 62 -26.40 6.37 -10.60
C GLN A 62 -25.95 4.93 -10.38
N LEU A 63 -24.77 4.51 -10.84
CA LEU A 63 -24.26 3.14 -10.66
C LEU A 63 -24.12 2.71 -9.19
N ALA A 64 -24.14 3.64 -8.25
CA ALA A 64 -24.08 3.32 -6.84
C ALA A 64 -25.32 2.54 -6.33
N HIS A 65 -26.45 2.56 -7.05
CA HIS A 65 -27.64 1.77 -6.71
C HIS A 65 -27.42 0.25 -6.77
N VAL A 66 -26.37 -0.22 -7.46
CA VAL A 66 -26.05 -1.64 -7.57
C VAL A 66 -25.66 -2.21 -6.21
N TYR A 67 -24.97 -1.43 -5.37
CA TYR A 67 -24.63 -1.77 -3.99
C TYR A 67 -25.29 -0.76 -3.04
N LYS A 68 -26.60 -0.93 -2.83
CA LYS A 68 -27.44 0.01 -2.06
C LYS A 68 -26.87 0.30 -0.67
N ASP A 69 -26.23 -0.68 -0.06
CA ASP A 69 -25.67 -0.61 1.29
C ASP A 69 -24.55 0.41 1.40
N ASP A 70 -23.78 0.61 0.34
CA ASP A 70 -22.68 1.59 0.29
C ASP A 70 -23.20 3.03 0.36
N VAL A 71 -24.44 3.26 -0.10
CA VAL A 71 -24.99 4.61 -0.34
C VAL A 71 -26.28 4.91 0.41
N ARG A 72 -26.73 4.03 1.33
CA ARG A 72 -27.99 4.21 2.08
C ARG A 72 -28.13 5.58 2.74
N ASN A 73 -27.01 6.14 3.18
CA ASN A 73 -26.96 7.41 3.93
C ASN A 73 -26.54 8.62 3.10
N LEU A 74 -26.31 8.45 1.79
CA LEU A 74 -25.86 9.53 0.90
C LEU A 74 -27.06 10.13 0.17
N LYS A 75 -27.23 11.45 0.27
CA LYS A 75 -28.36 12.19 -0.28
C LYS A 75 -27.92 12.94 -1.53
N GLY A 76 -27.98 12.25 -2.67
CA GLY A 76 -27.79 12.84 -3.99
C GLY A 76 -26.43 12.55 -4.62
N GLU A 77 -26.33 12.89 -5.91
CA GLU A 77 -25.20 12.52 -6.75
C GLU A 77 -23.86 13.11 -6.28
N GLU A 78 -23.87 14.35 -5.78
CA GLU A 78 -22.65 15.01 -5.31
C GLU A 78 -22.05 14.33 -4.07
N GLU A 79 -22.89 13.94 -3.10
CA GLU A 79 -22.41 13.21 -1.92
C GLU A 79 -21.84 11.84 -2.30
N ILE A 80 -22.44 11.18 -3.30
CA ILE A 80 -21.94 9.92 -3.87
C ILE A 80 -20.55 10.13 -4.49
N ARG A 81 -20.37 11.18 -5.31
CA ARG A 81 -19.08 11.52 -5.92
C ARG A 81 -18.01 11.75 -4.85
N GLN A 82 -18.31 12.60 -3.87
CA GLN A 82 -17.38 12.93 -2.79
C GLN A 82 -17.02 11.69 -1.96
N TYR A 83 -18.01 10.85 -1.63
CA TYR A 83 -17.80 9.62 -0.88
C TYR A 83 -16.83 8.66 -1.60
N PHE A 84 -17.09 8.36 -2.88
CA PHE A 84 -16.23 7.44 -3.64
C PHE A 84 -14.86 8.05 -3.95
N PHE A 85 -14.78 9.37 -4.15
CA PHE A 85 -13.50 10.06 -4.33
C PHE A 85 -12.64 9.97 -3.07
N ASN A 86 -13.21 10.21 -1.90
CA ASN A 86 -12.52 10.08 -0.63
C ASN A 86 -12.10 8.64 -0.33
N LEU A 87 -12.90 7.64 -0.72
CA LEU A 87 -12.49 6.23 -0.65
C LEU A 87 -11.29 5.91 -1.55
N MET A 88 -11.21 6.50 -2.75
CA MET A 88 -10.03 6.36 -3.60
C MET A 88 -8.79 6.99 -2.93
N GLN A 89 -8.92 8.16 -2.31
CA GLN A 89 -7.82 8.77 -1.56
C GLN A 89 -7.36 7.90 -0.38
N LEU A 90 -8.30 7.34 0.38
CA LEU A 90 -8.00 6.41 1.48
C LEU A 90 -7.25 5.16 0.99
N SER A 91 -7.66 4.60 -0.14
CA SER A 91 -6.96 3.45 -0.72
C SER A 91 -5.59 3.78 -1.32
N LEU A 92 -5.35 5.00 -1.81
CA LEU A 92 -3.99 5.41 -2.16
C LEU A 92 -3.08 5.45 -0.92
N PHE A 93 -3.62 5.93 0.20
CA PHE A 93 -2.88 5.94 1.46
C PHE A 93 -2.63 4.53 2.00
N GLU A 94 -3.58 3.62 1.81
CA GLU A 94 -3.42 2.20 2.13
C GLU A 94 -2.27 1.55 1.33
N ILE A 95 -2.16 1.83 0.03
CA ILE A 95 -1.03 1.37 -0.78
C ILE A 95 0.30 1.91 -0.24
N ALA A 96 0.35 3.20 0.11
CA ALA A 96 1.56 3.81 0.67
C ALA A 96 1.94 3.17 2.01
N TRP A 97 0.98 2.98 2.91
CA TRP A 97 1.17 2.31 4.20
C TRP A 97 1.62 0.86 4.03
N TYR A 98 0.94 0.08 3.20
CA TYR A 98 1.27 -1.33 2.96
C TYR A 98 2.67 -1.49 2.35
N SER A 99 3.02 -0.63 1.39
CA SER A 99 4.35 -0.60 0.77
C SER A 99 5.44 -0.24 1.78
N HIS A 100 5.16 0.68 2.71
CA HIS A 100 6.07 1.05 3.79
C HIS A 100 6.28 -0.10 4.78
N GLN A 101 5.21 -0.76 5.24
CA GLN A 101 5.31 -1.95 6.10
C GLN A 101 6.15 -3.07 5.47
N HIS A 102 6.12 -3.17 4.14
CA HIS A 102 6.92 -4.13 3.38
C HIS A 102 8.28 -3.60 2.93
N GLY A 103 8.74 -2.46 3.43
CA GLY A 103 10.05 -1.88 3.09
C GLY A 103 10.26 -1.62 1.60
N GLN A 104 9.17 -1.47 0.84
CA GLN A 104 9.19 -1.06 -0.56
C GLN A 104 9.06 0.47 -0.72
N LEU A 105 8.70 1.16 0.38
CA LEU A 105 8.66 2.61 0.49
C LEU A 105 9.61 3.07 1.58
N SER A 106 10.41 4.11 1.34
CA SER A 106 11.28 4.70 2.37
C SER A 106 10.46 5.47 3.40
N ASP A 107 11.01 5.59 4.61
CA ASP A 107 10.39 6.35 5.71
C ASP A 107 10.11 7.81 5.30
N GLU A 108 11.09 8.48 4.68
CA GLU A 108 10.96 9.87 4.23
C GLU A 108 9.81 10.06 3.23
N TYR A 109 9.66 9.12 2.30
CA TYR A 109 8.60 9.21 1.30
C TYR A 109 7.24 8.88 1.89
N PHE A 110 7.18 7.91 2.82
CA PHE A 110 5.97 7.62 3.58
C PHE A 110 5.53 8.82 4.45
N GLU A 111 6.46 9.51 5.11
CA GLU A 111 6.17 10.73 5.88
C GLU A 111 5.55 11.84 5.02
N SER A 112 5.94 11.93 3.75
CA SER A 112 5.32 12.86 2.81
C SER A 112 3.85 12.51 2.52
N TRP A 113 3.54 11.22 2.40
CA TRP A 113 2.15 10.73 2.32
C TRP A 113 1.36 11.02 3.59
N VAL A 114 1.95 10.76 4.76
CA VAL A 114 1.35 11.05 6.06
C VAL A 114 0.96 12.51 6.18
N LYS A 115 1.87 13.45 5.86
CA LYS A 115 1.60 14.89 5.89
C LYS A 115 0.44 15.28 4.97
N ARG A 116 0.42 14.78 3.74
CA ARG A 116 -0.66 15.05 2.77
C ARG A 116 -1.99 14.47 3.25
N PHE A 117 -1.96 13.26 3.79
CA PHE A 117 -3.17 12.59 4.26
C PHE A 117 -3.75 13.26 5.52
N ARG A 118 -2.94 13.89 6.38
CA ARG A 118 -3.46 14.72 7.48
C ARG A 118 -4.36 15.85 6.97
N VAL A 119 -3.98 16.50 5.86
CA VAL A 119 -4.78 17.56 5.25
C VAL A 119 -6.11 16.99 4.74
N ILE A 120 -6.06 15.89 3.99
CA ILE A 120 -7.25 15.19 3.48
C ILE A 120 -8.17 14.75 4.64
N ALA A 121 -7.63 14.17 5.70
CA ALA A 121 -8.38 13.71 6.86
C ALA A 121 -9.05 14.86 7.65
N ALA A 122 -8.56 16.09 7.47
CA ALA A 122 -9.15 17.27 8.08
C ALA A 122 -10.39 17.79 7.31
N GLU A 123 -10.60 17.37 6.06
CA GLU A 123 -11.73 17.78 5.23
C GLU A 123 -13.05 17.20 5.73
N ASP A 124 -14.11 18.01 5.71
CA ASP A 124 -15.43 17.60 6.20
C ASP A 124 -16.05 16.47 5.37
N SER A 125 -15.82 16.48 4.05
CA SER A 125 -16.26 15.40 3.16
C SER A 125 -15.61 14.06 3.52
N PHE A 126 -14.33 14.08 3.90
CA PHE A 126 -13.58 12.89 4.28
C PHE A 126 -14.06 12.35 5.64
N ARG A 127 -14.27 13.24 6.61
CA ARG A 127 -14.82 12.87 7.93
C ARG A 127 -16.21 12.26 7.83
N ARG A 128 -17.09 12.82 6.97
CA ARG A 128 -18.41 12.24 6.68
C ARG A 128 -18.29 10.84 6.08
N MET A 129 -17.35 10.63 5.16
CA MET A 129 -17.07 9.32 4.57
C MET A 129 -16.59 8.31 5.63
N MET A 130 -15.70 8.73 6.54
CA MET A 130 -15.23 7.87 7.63
C MET A 130 -16.32 7.51 8.64
N ALA A 131 -17.20 8.46 8.98
CA ALA A 131 -18.35 8.24 9.87
C ALA A 131 -19.47 7.40 9.25
N ASN A 132 -19.50 7.24 7.92
CA ASN A 132 -20.52 6.45 7.26
C ASN A 132 -20.38 4.95 7.63
N PRO A 133 -21.42 4.29 8.15
CA PRO A 133 -21.39 2.87 8.53
C PRO A 133 -21.27 1.90 7.35
N SER A 134 -21.38 2.38 6.11
CA SER A 134 -21.13 1.56 4.92
C SER A 134 -19.79 0.84 4.98
N MET A 135 -19.79 -0.42 4.55
CA MET A 135 -18.60 -1.28 4.54
C MET A 135 -17.50 -0.65 3.69
N LYS A 136 -16.32 -0.45 4.30
CA LYS A 136 -15.11 -0.03 3.61
C LYS A 136 -14.25 -1.27 3.47
N ILE A 137 -14.06 -1.74 2.24
CA ILE A 137 -13.14 -2.86 1.98
C ILE A 137 -11.72 -2.29 2.12
N LEU A 138 -11.09 -2.60 3.24
CA LEU A 138 -9.74 -2.21 3.66
C LEU A 138 -9.05 -3.45 4.27
N HIS A 139 -7.73 -3.43 4.34
CA HIS A 139 -6.97 -4.35 5.19
C HIS A 139 -7.27 -4.05 6.67
N ASP A 140 -7.53 -5.07 7.49
CA ASP A 140 -7.96 -4.90 8.89
C ASP A 140 -6.95 -4.07 9.71
N GLU A 141 -5.65 -4.37 9.58
CA GLU A 141 -4.57 -3.62 10.23
C GLU A 141 -4.51 -2.15 9.77
N PHE A 142 -4.80 -1.90 8.48
CA PHE A 142 -4.84 -0.54 7.97
C PHE A 142 -6.06 0.21 8.50
N GLN A 143 -7.20 -0.46 8.65
CA GLN A 143 -8.39 0.13 9.23
C GLN A 143 -8.11 0.61 10.67
N GLU A 144 -7.45 -0.21 11.49
CA GLU A 144 -7.03 0.19 12.84
C GLU A 144 -6.05 1.38 12.82
N TYR A 145 -5.04 1.32 11.95
CA TYR A 145 -4.09 2.42 11.76
C TYR A 145 -4.79 3.73 11.36
N ALA A 146 -5.69 3.68 10.39
CA ALA A 146 -6.42 4.85 9.90
C ALA A 146 -7.33 5.44 10.99
N HIS A 147 -8.00 4.61 11.79
CA HIS A 147 -8.82 5.08 12.91
C HIS A 147 -8.00 5.82 13.95
N THR A 148 -6.85 5.25 14.35
CA THR A 148 -5.93 5.88 15.29
C THR A 148 -5.42 7.21 14.75
N PHE A 149 -4.92 7.20 13.51
CA PHE A 149 -4.41 8.38 12.81
C PHE A 149 -5.41 9.54 12.74
N ILE A 150 -6.66 9.25 12.36
CA ILE A 150 -7.72 10.27 12.25
C ILE A 150 -8.10 10.81 13.63
N SER A 151 -8.09 9.96 14.66
CA SER A 151 -8.37 10.39 16.04
C SER A 151 -7.32 11.38 16.56
N GLU A 152 -6.04 11.12 16.31
CA GLU A 152 -4.93 12.00 16.70
C GLU A 152 -4.95 13.33 15.94
N ALA A 153 -5.20 13.28 14.62
CA ALA A 153 -5.32 14.47 13.78
C ALA A 153 -6.47 15.39 14.24
N ARG A 154 -7.51 14.84 14.86
CA ARG A 154 -8.61 15.61 15.45
C ARG A 154 -8.19 16.32 16.74
N VAL A 155 -7.46 15.63 17.62
CA VAL A 155 -7.00 16.17 18.92
C VAL A 155 -6.02 17.33 18.71
N ALA A 156 -5.08 17.20 17.77
CA ALA A 156 -4.07 18.23 17.47
C ALA A 156 -4.65 19.57 16.95
N ARG A 157 -5.95 19.62 16.60
CA ARG A 157 -6.64 20.84 16.14
C ARG A 157 -7.46 21.52 17.25
N THR A 158 -7.74 20.80 18.34
CA THR A 158 -8.52 21.31 19.48
C THR A 158 -7.66 21.78 20.66
N ALA A 159 -6.36 21.48 20.62
CA ALA A 159 -5.33 22.01 21.51
C ALA A 159 -4.70 23.27 20.90
#